data_AF-A0A376CTN3-F1
#
_entry.id   AF-A0A376CTN3-F1
#
_cell.length_a   1.000
_cell.length_b   1.000
_cell.length_c   1.000
_cell.angle_alpha   90.00
_cell.angle_beta   90.00
_cell.angle_gamma   90.00
#
_symmetry.space_group_name_H-M   'P 1'
#
loop_
_entity.id
_entity.type
_entity.pdbx_description
1 polymer ?
#
loop_
_entity_poly.entity_id
_entity_poly.type
_entity_poly.pdbx_seq_one_letter_code
_entity_poly.pdbx_strand_id
1 'polypeptide(L)'
;MEQEQRIYMWEGYEESIRSGEKQQTIRVDDPFHEGSAQIVFEKESGEVVTIPAQVTSVVSTQRSELSEKQARNDGFGSLTELQEALDTHYPGLAADDEVDLVEFKLQ
;
A
#
# COMPACT_ATOMS: atom_id res chain seq x y z
N MET A 1 -1.42 19.70 -16.03
CA MET A 1 -2.19 19.26 -14.85
C MET A 1 -1.60 17.91 -14.49
N GLU A 2 -0.94 17.78 -13.35
CA GLU A 2 -0.59 16.44 -12.85
C GLU A 2 -1.88 15.64 -12.72
N GLN A 3 -1.91 14.43 -13.27
CA GLN A 3 -2.99 13.50 -12.99
C GLN A 3 -2.84 13.08 -11.53
N GLU A 4 -3.94 13.16 -10.79
CA GLU A 4 -4.02 12.69 -9.41
C GLU A 4 -3.70 11.18 -9.37
N GLN A 5 -2.81 10.80 -8.45
CA GLN A 5 -2.29 9.44 -8.33
C GLN A 5 -3.40 8.49 -7.87
N ARG A 6 -3.45 7.26 -8.38
CA ARG A 6 -4.47 6.28 -7.98
C ARG A 6 -3.82 5.10 -7.27
N ILE A 7 -4.14 4.95 -5.99
CA ILE A 7 -3.66 3.87 -5.13
C ILE A 7 -4.71 2.77 -5.15
N TYR A 8 -4.57 1.80 -6.05
CA TYR A 8 -5.47 0.65 -6.11
C TYR A 8 -5.23 -0.29 -4.92
N MET A 9 -6.30 -0.67 -4.23
CA MET A 9 -6.26 -1.54 -3.06
C MET A 9 -7.27 -2.67 -3.21
N TRP A 10 -6.94 -3.84 -2.64
CA TRP A 10 -7.93 -4.90 -2.49
C TRP A 10 -9.08 -4.43 -1.60
N GLU A 11 -10.31 -4.79 -1.98
CA GLU A 11 -11.51 -4.30 -1.32
C GLU A 11 -11.61 -4.67 0.16
N GLY A 12 -10.98 -5.77 0.58
CA GLY A 12 -10.92 -6.19 1.98
C GLY A 12 -10.14 -5.24 2.89
N TYR A 13 -9.36 -4.31 2.33
CA TYR A 13 -8.65 -3.27 3.09
C TYR A 13 -9.48 -2.00 3.31
N GLU A 14 -10.71 -1.91 2.76
CA GLU A 14 -11.47 -0.66 2.86
C GLU A 14 -11.76 -0.28 4.32
N GLU A 15 -12.20 -1.23 5.15
CA GLU A 15 -12.52 -0.94 6.55
C GLU A 15 -11.28 -0.51 7.34
N SER A 16 -10.15 -1.20 7.20
CA SER A 16 -8.91 -0.87 7.91
C SER A 16 -8.29 0.45 7.45
N ILE A 17 -8.47 0.83 6.18
CA ILE A 17 -8.06 2.14 5.67
C ILE A 17 -8.97 3.23 6.26
N ARG A 18 -10.29 3.02 6.25
CA ARG A 18 -11.26 4.00 6.78
C ARG A 18 -11.13 4.20 8.29
N SER A 19 -10.79 3.16 9.04
CA SER A 19 -10.54 3.24 10.49
C SER A 19 -9.19 3.91 10.82
N GLY A 20 -8.31 4.05 9.83
CA GLY A 20 -6.95 4.55 9.99
C GLY A 20 -5.98 3.52 10.56
N GLU A 21 -6.34 2.24 10.58
CA GLU A 21 -5.45 1.15 10.97
C GLU A 21 -4.38 0.91 9.89
N LYS A 22 -4.79 0.86 8.61
CA LYS A 22 -3.88 0.77 7.47
C LYS A 22 -3.57 2.16 6.94
N GLN A 23 -2.31 2.57 7.07
CA GLN A 23 -1.81 3.91 6.76
C GLN A 23 -0.71 3.92 5.69
N GLN A 24 -0.27 2.74 5.25
CA GLN A 24 0.68 2.59 4.15
C GLN A 24 0.32 1.42 3.24
N THR A 25 1.04 1.34 2.12
CA THR A 25 1.06 0.18 1.24
C THR A 25 2.44 -0.02 0.66
N ILE A 26 2.80 -1.27 0.35
CA ILE A 26 4.00 -1.61 -0.39
C ILE A 26 3.72 -1.65 -1.90
N ARG A 27 4.63 -1.09 -2.69
CA ARG A 27 4.61 -1.08 -4.15
C ARG A 27 5.89 -1.68 -4.71
N VAL A 28 5.76 -2.43 -5.80
CA VAL A 28 6.87 -3.05 -6.53
C VAL A 28 6.73 -2.61 -7.98
N ASP A 29 7.76 -1.97 -8.52
CA ASP A 29 7.79 -1.43 -9.90
C ASP A 29 6.57 -0.54 -10.25
N ASP A 30 5.95 0.11 -9.26
CA ASP A 30 4.74 0.92 -9.38
C ASP A 30 4.97 2.28 -8.68
N PRO A 31 5.54 3.28 -9.38
CA PRO A 31 6.10 4.47 -8.74
C PRO A 31 5.03 5.48 -8.29
N PHE A 32 5.21 6.02 -7.08
CA PHE A 32 4.41 7.09 -6.48
C PHE A 32 5.26 8.31 -6.10
N HIS A 33 4.61 9.45 -5.86
CA HIS A 33 5.22 10.67 -5.31
C HIS A 33 4.34 11.27 -4.20
N GLU A 34 4.92 12.15 -3.38
CA GLU A 34 4.13 12.90 -2.39
C GLU A 34 3.13 13.84 -3.08
N GLY A 35 1.90 13.90 -2.59
CA GLY A 35 0.86 14.74 -3.18
C GLY A 35 -0.54 14.14 -3.13
N SER A 36 -1.48 14.81 -3.81
CA SER A 36 -2.87 14.36 -3.90
C SER A 36 -2.98 12.98 -4.55
N ALA A 37 -3.87 12.16 -4.01
CA ALA A 37 -4.12 10.81 -4.49
C ALA A 37 -5.59 10.41 -4.26
N GLN A 38 -6.02 9.36 -4.94
CA GLN A 38 -7.26 8.65 -4.67
C GLN A 38 -6.95 7.21 -4.31
N ILE A 39 -7.45 6.75 -3.18
CA ILE A 39 -7.51 5.31 -2.89
C ILE A 39 -8.68 4.74 -3.66
N VAL A 40 -8.45 3.68 -4.43
CA VAL A 40 -9.42 3.07 -5.33
C VAL A 40 -9.65 1.62 -4.92
N PHE A 41 -10.91 1.26 -4.72
CA PHE A 41 -11.34 -0.13 -4.53
C PHE A 41 -12.22 -0.54 -5.71
N GLU A 42 -11.75 -1.53 -6.48
CA GLU A 42 -12.59 -2.23 -7.47
C GLU A 42 -13.21 -3.43 -6.77
N LYS A 43 -14.53 -3.36 -6.55
CA LYS A 43 -15.29 -4.37 -5.83
C LYS A 43 -15.58 -5.57 -6.73
N GLU A 44 -15.68 -6.77 -6.15
CA GLU A 44 -16.16 -7.96 -6.84
C GLU A 44 -17.56 -7.77 -7.45
N SER A 45 -18.36 -6.86 -6.89
CA SER A 45 -19.68 -6.46 -7.44
C SER A 45 -19.60 -5.67 -8.74
N GLY A 46 -18.41 -5.19 -9.14
CA GLY A 46 -18.20 -4.25 -10.24
C GLY A 46 -18.35 -2.78 -9.84
N GLU A 47 -18.68 -2.48 -8.58
CA GLU A 47 -18.66 -1.12 -8.05
C GLU A 47 -17.22 -0.61 -7.92
N VAL A 48 -17.00 0.67 -8.22
CA VAL A 48 -15.70 1.34 -7.97
C VAL A 48 -15.90 2.41 -6.92
N VAL A 49 -15.27 2.22 -5.77
CA VAL A 49 -15.27 3.19 -4.67
C VAL A 49 -13.95 3.96 -4.71
N THR A 50 -14.02 5.28 -4.56
CA THR A 50 -12.84 6.14 -4.43
C THR A 50 -12.89 6.94 -3.14
N ILE A 51 -11.74 7.10 -2.49
CA ILE A 51 -11.58 7.92 -1.28
C ILE A 51 -10.46 8.94 -1.54
N PRO A 52 -10.73 10.25 -1.39
CA PRO A 52 -9.70 11.29 -1.44
C PRO A 52 -8.62 11.05 -0.37
N ALA A 53 -7.36 11.13 -0.78
CA ALA A 53 -6.22 10.91 0.07
C ALA A 53 -5.03 11.81 -0.32
N GLN A 54 -4.00 11.77 0.51
CA GLN A 54 -2.71 12.38 0.23
C GLN A 54 -1.61 11.38 0.53
N VAL A 55 -0.73 11.13 -0.44
CA VAL A 55 0.55 10.45 -0.20
C VAL A 55 1.44 11.41 0.56
N THR A 56 1.86 10.99 1.76
CA THR A 56 2.65 11.83 2.67
C THR A 56 4.13 11.48 2.71
N SER A 57 4.51 10.30 2.23
CA SER A 57 5.91 9.85 2.14
C SER A 57 6.01 8.69 1.16
N VAL A 58 7.07 8.67 0.36
CA VAL A 58 7.46 7.53 -0.48
C VAL A 58 8.92 7.22 -0.18
N VAL A 59 9.18 6.02 0.34
CA VAL A 59 10.54 5.59 0.71
C VAL A 59 10.82 4.21 0.14
N SER A 60 11.88 4.11 -0.64
CA SER A 60 12.37 2.84 -1.16
C SER A 60 13.21 2.11 -0.11
N THR A 61 13.02 0.80 0.02
CA THR A 61 13.80 -0.07 0.90
C THR A 61 13.96 -1.44 0.26
N GLN A 62 14.90 -2.25 0.73
CA GLN A 62 14.95 -3.66 0.35
C GLN A 62 13.82 -4.43 1.04
N ARG A 63 13.27 -5.45 0.37
CA ARG A 63 12.27 -6.36 0.93
C ARG A 63 12.69 -6.94 2.29
N SER A 64 13.97 -7.30 2.42
CA SER A 64 14.53 -7.87 3.65
C SER A 64 14.65 -6.88 4.81
N GLU A 65 14.65 -5.57 4.52
CA GLU A 65 14.76 -4.49 5.51
C GLU A 65 13.39 -4.04 6.04
N LEU A 66 12.30 -4.69 5.60
CA LEU A 66 10.97 -4.47 6.15
C LEU A 66 10.91 -4.88 7.63
N SER A 67 10.21 -4.08 8.41
CA SER A 67 10.13 -4.17 9.86
C SER A 67 8.70 -4.44 10.34
N GLU A 68 8.57 -4.88 11.60
CA GLU A 68 7.28 -5.04 12.28
C GLU A 68 6.44 -3.75 12.23
N LYS A 69 7.08 -2.58 12.33
CA LYS A 69 6.36 -1.31 12.25
C LYS A 69 5.71 -1.13 10.87
N GLN A 70 6.45 -1.41 9.80
CA GLN A 70 5.92 -1.29 8.44
C GLN A 70 4.81 -2.31 8.21
N ALA A 71 4.96 -3.55 8.70
CA ALA A 71 3.88 -4.55 8.64
C ALA A 71 2.60 -4.08 9.35
N ARG A 72 2.72 -3.53 10.57
CA ARG A 72 1.57 -2.99 11.31
C ARG A 72 0.89 -1.83 10.59
N ASN A 73 1.66 -0.87 10.10
CA ASN A 73 1.14 0.26 9.35
C ASN A 73 0.47 -0.18 8.03
N ASP A 74 0.92 -1.29 7.45
CA ASP A 74 0.38 -1.89 6.24
C ASP A 74 -0.83 -2.80 6.53
N GLY A 75 -1.29 -2.85 7.79
CA GLY A 75 -2.48 -3.59 8.22
C GLY A 75 -2.24 -5.07 8.51
N PHE A 76 -0.99 -5.52 8.64
CA PHE A 76 -0.65 -6.90 8.97
C PHE A 76 -0.44 -7.11 10.47
N GLY A 77 -0.64 -8.36 10.90
CA GLY A 77 -0.45 -8.83 12.26
C GLY A 77 1.02 -9.05 12.64
N SER A 78 1.93 -9.17 11.68
CA SER A 78 3.37 -9.36 11.92
C SER A 78 4.19 -9.14 10.66
N LEU A 79 5.52 -9.00 10.81
CA LEU A 79 6.44 -9.02 9.68
C LEU A 79 6.37 -10.34 8.89
N THR A 80 6.15 -11.47 9.55
CA THR A 80 6.01 -12.77 8.86
C THR A 80 4.79 -12.77 7.93
N GLU A 81 3.63 -12.31 8.41
CA GLU A 81 2.42 -12.21 7.57
C GLU A 81 2.62 -11.29 6.37
N LEU A 82 3.30 -10.15 6.56
CA LEU A 82 3.64 -9.25 5.46
C LEU A 82 4.52 -9.95 4.42
N GLN A 83 5.55 -10.67 4.86
CA GLN A 83 6.47 -11.37 3.96
C GLN A 83 5.76 -12.49 3.17
N GLU A 84 4.87 -13.25 3.81
CA GLU A 84 4.05 -14.28 3.15
C GLU A 84 3.07 -13.68 2.12
N ALA A 85 2.48 -12.52 2.43
CA ALA A 85 1.64 -11.80 1.49
C ALA A 85 2.44 -11.32 0.27
N LEU A 86 3.66 -10.80 0.48
CA LEU A 86 4.55 -10.41 -0.62
C LEU A 86 4.93 -11.60 -1.50
N ASP A 87 5.23 -12.77 -0.93
CA ASP A 87 5.50 -13.99 -1.70
C ASP A 87 4.30 -14.41 -2.56
N THR A 88 3.10 -14.19 -2.06
CA THR A 88 1.85 -14.53 -2.76
C THR A 88 1.56 -13.56 -3.90
N HIS A 89 1.73 -12.26 -3.67
CA HIS A 89 1.40 -11.21 -4.64
C HIS A 89 2.50 -10.98 -5.68
N TYR A 90 3.76 -11.19 -5.30
CA TYR A 90 4.93 -10.98 -6.16
C TYR A 90 5.81 -12.25 -6.17
N PRO A 91 5.38 -13.33 -6.84
CA PRO A 91 6.17 -14.54 -6.95
C PRO A 91 7.54 -14.24 -7.57
N GLY A 92 8.61 -14.51 -6.82
CA GLY A 92 9.99 -14.30 -7.26
C GLY A 92 10.63 -12.98 -6.82
N LEU A 93 9.92 -12.14 -6.05
CA LEU A 93 10.51 -10.96 -5.41
C LEU A 93 11.61 -11.40 -4.43
N ALA A 94 12.87 -11.08 -4.71
CA ALA A 94 14.01 -11.46 -3.91
C ALA A 94 14.13 -10.62 -2.63
N ALA A 95 14.98 -11.06 -1.71
CA ALA A 95 15.19 -10.39 -0.43
C ALA A 95 15.88 -9.01 -0.58
N ASP A 96 16.73 -8.87 -1.59
CA ASP A 96 17.49 -7.67 -1.95
C ASP A 96 16.77 -6.79 -2.99
N ASP A 97 15.60 -7.22 -3.48
CA ASP A 97 14.78 -6.40 -4.37
C ASP A 97 14.23 -5.19 -3.63
N GLU A 98 14.18 -4.07 -4.35
CA GLU A 98 13.66 -2.80 -3.87
C GLU A 98 12.13 -2.80 -3.90
N VAL A 99 11.54 -2.25 -2.83
CA VAL A 99 10.11 -2.01 -2.70
C VAL A 99 9.88 -0.60 -2.18
N ASP A 100 8.80 0.03 -2.62
CA ASP A 100 8.41 1.37 -2.18
C ASP A 100 7.37 1.28 -1.06
N LEU A 101 7.65 1.98 0.04
CA LEU A 101 6.72 2.23 1.13
C LEU A 101 5.97 3.53 0.84
N VAL A 102 4.69 3.41 0.52
CA VAL A 102 3.82 4.56 0.23
C VAL A 102 2.93 4.82 1.42
N GLU A 103 3.26 5.83 2.22
CA GLU A 103 2.41 6.30 3.33
C GLU A 103 1.36 7.27 2.83
N PHE A 104 0.14 7.15 3.35
CA PHE A 104 -0.98 8.00 2.95
C PHE A 104 -1.85 8.43 4.14
N LYS A 105 -2.64 9.48 3.92
CA LYS A 105 -3.69 9.92 4.83
C LYS A 105 -4.97 10.21 4.05
N LEU A 106 -6.12 9.84 4.63
CA LEU A 106 -7.42 10.22 4.09
C LEU A 106 -7.65 11.73 4.30
N GLN A 107 -8.42 12.35 3.40
CA GLN A 107 -8.83 13.76 3.49
C GLN A 107 -10.25 13.94 4.05
#